data_AF-A0A2M7TYK8-F1
#
_entry.id   AF-A0A2M7TYK8-F1
#
_cell.length_a   1.000
_cell.length_b   1.000
_cell.length_c   1.000
_cell.angle_alpha   90.00
_cell.angle_beta   90.00
_cell.angle_gamma   90.00
#
_symmetry.space_group_name_H-M   'P 1'
#
loop_
_entity.id
_entity.type
_entity.pdbx_description
1 polymer ?
#
loop_
_entity_poly.entity_id
_entity_poly.type
_entity_poly.pdbx_seq_one_letter_code
_entity_poly.pdbx_strand_id
1 'polypeptide(L)'
;MVLVTYREGHERNVALSVWGAVAAGGAAVGVLLGGILTQYLDWRWIFFVNVPVGIGVIITARRILDRHESEIDHNNLDLPGAILGTGGMIMLVYALVKAPTLGWTAHSTVLYFAISAAALAGFIINEQRAKHPLVPLEIFKIRNLAGANMLQLFMTAGMFSVFFFTTLYLQEVLGYTPVKTGFSFLIIPIIIAITATNMPRLVQKIGYKPILSVSPLFVSGGLFWLSHIPVAGTFWGNVAPGMMLMAFGMGATFVSVTIAVTSGVPHHESGLASGILNTSQQVGGAMGLAVLSGIATSASARYITNLHLHGAPAHNVIAAATVQGFHDGYLIASTFGLAASLIAILVIRNQPAVVDPAAMAGA
;
A
#
# COMPACT_ATOMS: atom_id res chain seq x y z
N MET A 1 2.45 14.52 12.89
CA MET A 1 1.95 15.21 14.10
C MET A 1 2.33 14.50 15.39
N VAL A 2 2.07 13.21 15.59
CA VAL A 2 2.45 12.50 16.83
C VAL A 2 3.96 12.62 17.17
N LEU A 3 4.83 12.58 16.16
CA LEU A 3 6.29 12.73 16.31
C LEU A 3 6.73 14.15 16.73
N VAL A 4 5.87 15.16 16.60
CA VAL A 4 6.19 16.57 16.80
C VAL A 4 5.53 17.11 18.08
N THR A 5 4.43 16.51 18.52
CA THR A 5 3.65 16.95 19.70
C THR A 5 4.14 16.34 21.02
N TYR A 6 4.77 15.16 21.01
CA TYR A 6 5.27 14.50 22.23
C TYR A 6 6.80 14.54 22.30
N ARG A 7 7.34 14.95 23.46
CA ARG A 7 8.79 14.90 23.73
C ARG A 7 9.33 13.47 23.62
N GLU A 8 10.59 13.32 23.21
CA GLU A 8 11.24 12.02 23.10
C GLU A 8 11.23 11.27 24.45
N GLY A 9 10.82 10.00 24.44
CA GLY A 9 10.68 9.18 25.66
C GLY A 9 9.44 8.26 25.67
N HIS A 10 9.04 7.84 26.88
CA HIS A 10 7.94 6.89 27.13
C HIS A 10 6.60 7.37 26.53
N GLU A 11 6.27 8.67 26.62
CA GLU A 11 5.02 9.23 26.11
C GLU A 11 4.87 9.09 24.58
N ARG A 12 5.94 9.31 23.82
CA ARG A 12 5.94 9.11 22.35
C ARG A 12 5.75 7.64 21.99
N ASN A 13 6.36 6.72 22.74
CA ASN A 13 6.18 5.29 22.52
C ASN A 13 4.75 4.84 22.84
N VAL A 14 4.14 5.35 23.90
CA VAL A 14 2.73 5.08 24.23
C VAL A 14 1.81 5.66 23.13
N ALA A 15 2.04 6.89 22.69
CA ALA A 15 1.25 7.51 21.63
C ALA A 15 1.35 6.76 20.29
N LEU A 16 2.54 6.31 19.90
CA LEU A 16 2.75 5.49 18.71
C LEU A 16 2.11 4.10 18.84
N SER A 17 2.12 3.52 20.04
CA SER A 17 1.47 2.23 20.33
C SER A 17 -0.04 2.32 20.24
N VAL A 18 -0.65 3.37 20.80
CA VAL A 18 -2.09 3.64 20.70
C VAL A 18 -2.48 3.93 19.25
N TRP A 19 -1.70 4.72 18.52
CA TRP A 19 -1.93 4.98 17.09
C TRP A 19 -1.89 3.69 16.26
N GLY A 20 -0.89 2.83 16.50
CA GLY A 20 -0.79 1.52 15.86
C GLY A 20 -1.96 0.59 16.19
N ALA A 21 -2.39 0.57 17.46
CA ALA A 21 -3.54 -0.22 17.90
C ALA A 21 -4.85 0.26 17.26
N VAL A 22 -5.04 1.58 17.16
CA VAL A 22 -6.20 2.18 16.47
C VAL A 22 -6.16 1.88 14.97
N ALA A 23 -5.00 1.97 14.33
CA ALA A 23 -4.85 1.65 12.91
C ALA A 23 -5.17 0.17 12.63
N ALA A 24 -4.67 -0.75 13.44
CA ALA A 24 -4.95 -2.18 13.31
C ALA A 24 -6.43 -2.51 13.62
N GLY A 25 -6.99 -1.93 14.68
CA GLY A 25 -8.40 -2.08 15.04
C GLY A 25 -9.32 -1.52 13.97
N GLY A 26 -9.03 -0.34 13.44
CA GLY A 26 -9.77 0.28 12.34
C GLY A 26 -9.72 -0.54 11.06
N ALA A 27 -8.57 -1.13 10.71
CA ALA A 27 -8.45 -2.02 9.56
C ALA A 27 -9.31 -3.29 9.74
N ALA A 28 -9.25 -3.93 10.91
CA ALA A 28 -10.04 -5.13 11.20
C ALA A 28 -11.55 -4.85 11.19
N VAL A 29 -11.98 -3.80 11.88
CA VAL A 29 -13.38 -3.37 11.92
C VAL A 29 -13.85 -2.93 10.54
N GLY A 30 -13.02 -2.22 9.78
CA GLY A 30 -13.35 -1.75 8.43
C GLY A 30 -13.58 -2.90 7.45
N VAL A 31 -12.75 -3.94 7.46
CA VAL A 31 -12.93 -5.12 6.61
C VAL A 31 -14.19 -5.89 6.98
N LEU A 32 -14.48 -6.05 8.28
CA LEU A 32 -15.69 -6.72 8.76
C LEU A 32 -16.97 -5.95 8.43
N LEU A 33 -17.02 -4.67 8.81
CA LEU A 33 -18.16 -3.80 8.51
C LEU A 33 -18.35 -3.67 6.99
N GLY A 34 -17.26 -3.57 6.22
CA GLY A 34 -17.33 -3.56 4.76
C GLY A 34 -18.04 -4.79 4.20
N GLY A 35 -17.68 -5.99 4.70
CA GLY A 35 -18.37 -7.24 4.32
C GLY A 35 -19.85 -7.25 4.70
N ILE A 36 -20.19 -6.82 5.92
CA ILE A 36 -21.58 -6.76 6.43
C ILE A 36 -22.41 -5.76 5.62
N LEU A 37 -21.92 -4.53 5.43
CA LEU A 37 -22.62 -3.48 4.69
C LEU A 37 -22.89 -3.89 3.24
N THR A 38 -21.89 -4.52 2.59
CA THR A 38 -22.02 -5.01 1.21
C THR A 38 -23.07 -6.12 1.09
N GLN A 39 -23.14 -7.03 2.07
CA GLN A 39 -24.06 -8.16 2.02
C GLN A 39 -25.51 -7.78 2.37
N TYR A 40 -25.72 -6.89 3.34
CA TYR A 40 -27.07 -6.66 3.90
C TYR A 40 -27.74 -5.36 3.44
N LEU A 41 -26.99 -4.36 2.99
CA LEU A 41 -27.55 -3.05 2.64
C LEU A 41 -27.37 -2.78 1.14
N ASP A 42 -26.13 -2.55 0.72
CA ASP A 42 -25.65 -2.39 -0.67
C ASP A 42 -24.17 -1.97 -0.58
N TRP A 43 -23.36 -2.19 -1.62
CA TRP A 43 -21.97 -1.71 -1.67
C TRP A 43 -21.85 -0.18 -1.51
N ARG A 44 -22.89 0.58 -1.92
CA ARG A 44 -22.94 2.04 -1.80
C ARG A 44 -22.83 2.52 -0.35
N TRP A 45 -23.31 1.72 0.62
CA TRP A 45 -23.30 2.07 2.03
C TRP A 45 -21.90 2.12 2.64
N ILE A 46 -20.90 1.52 1.98
CA ILE A 46 -19.49 1.66 2.36
C ILE A 46 -19.06 3.14 2.32
N PHE A 47 -19.57 3.94 1.38
CA PHE A 47 -19.28 5.38 1.32
C PHE A 47 -20.04 6.16 2.40
N PHE A 48 -21.30 5.81 2.65
CA PHE A 48 -22.13 6.49 3.64
C PHE A 48 -21.67 6.25 5.08
N VAL A 49 -21.10 5.07 5.40
CA VAL A 49 -20.62 4.77 6.76
C VAL A 49 -19.45 5.66 7.18
N ASN A 50 -18.66 6.14 6.22
CA ASN A 50 -17.54 7.04 6.48
C ASN A 50 -18.01 8.44 6.93
N VAL A 51 -19.20 8.87 6.52
CA VAL A 51 -19.76 10.19 6.84
C VAL A 51 -19.97 10.39 8.36
N PRO A 52 -20.72 9.54 9.08
CA PRO A 52 -20.91 9.71 10.53
C PRO A 52 -19.61 9.54 11.32
N VAL A 53 -18.71 8.64 10.88
CA VAL A 53 -17.39 8.49 11.48
C VAL A 53 -16.57 9.78 11.33
N GLY A 54 -16.56 10.37 10.12
CA GLY A 54 -15.89 11.64 9.85
C GLY A 54 -16.44 12.79 10.68
N ILE A 55 -17.77 12.88 10.83
CA ILE A 55 -18.41 13.87 11.70
C ILE A 55 -17.97 13.68 13.15
N GLY A 56 -17.96 12.44 13.65
CA GLY A 56 -17.51 12.12 15.00
C GLY A 56 -16.05 12.54 15.25
N VAL A 57 -15.16 12.27 14.30
CA VAL A 57 -13.75 12.72 14.34
C VAL A 57 -13.67 14.25 14.39
N ILE A 58 -14.42 14.97 13.53
CA ILE A 58 -14.42 16.44 13.51
C ILE A 58 -14.90 17.01 14.85
N ILE A 59 -16.00 16.50 15.40
CA ILE A 59 -16.55 16.96 16.68
C ILE A 59 -15.54 16.73 17.81
N THR A 60 -14.93 15.54 17.85
CA THR A 60 -13.97 15.15 18.88
C THR A 60 -12.69 15.97 18.79
N ALA A 61 -12.16 16.14 17.57
CA ALA A 61 -11.02 17.00 17.28
C ALA A 61 -11.26 18.43 17.76
N ARG A 62 -12.43 19.02 17.46
CA ARG A 62 -12.78 20.38 17.91
C ARG A 62 -12.94 20.53 19.42
N ARG A 63 -13.18 19.45 20.16
CA ARG A 63 -13.35 19.46 21.62
C ARG A 63 -12.04 19.24 22.38
N ILE A 64 -11.14 18.44 21.83
CA ILE A 64 -9.94 17.96 22.53
C ILE A 64 -8.68 18.72 22.10
N LEU A 65 -8.58 19.12 20.83
CA LEU A 65 -7.42 19.86 20.35
C LEU A 65 -7.56 21.33 20.75
N ASP A 66 -6.60 21.81 21.54
CA ASP A 66 -6.44 23.24 21.77
C ASP A 66 -6.27 23.96 20.45
N ARG A 67 -6.93 25.12 20.31
CA ARG A 67 -6.69 26.05 19.20
C ARG A 67 -5.23 26.50 19.27
N HIS A 68 -4.38 25.79 18.54
CA HIS A 68 -3.09 26.34 18.18
C HIS A 68 -3.40 27.45 17.18
N GLU A 69 -3.13 28.69 17.56
CA GLU A 69 -2.89 29.76 16.59
C GLU A 69 -1.68 29.31 15.79
N SER A 70 -1.93 28.54 14.71
CA SER A 70 -0.91 28.33 13.70
C SER A 70 -0.52 29.72 13.24
N GLU A 71 0.75 30.11 13.42
CA GLU A 71 1.36 31.25 12.74
C GLU A 71 0.92 31.19 11.28
N ILE A 72 -0.02 32.07 10.92
CA ILE A 72 -0.56 32.19 9.57
C ILE A 72 0.51 32.91 8.76
N ASP A 73 1.59 32.19 8.42
CA ASP A 73 2.60 32.68 7.48
C ASP A 73 2.80 31.72 6.30
N HIS A 74 1.76 30.95 5.99
CA HIS A 74 1.73 30.06 4.83
C HIS A 74 0.95 30.67 3.67
N ASN A 75 1.51 31.71 3.04
CA ASN A 75 0.90 32.32 1.85
C ASN A 75 1.62 32.02 0.53
N ASN A 76 2.19 30.82 0.35
CA ASN A 76 2.67 30.38 -0.97
C ASN A 76 2.58 28.85 -1.13
N LEU A 77 1.36 28.31 -1.14
CA LEU A 77 1.10 26.95 -1.61
C LEU A 77 1.31 26.91 -3.13
N ASP A 78 2.14 25.99 -3.61
CA ASP A 78 2.32 25.74 -5.05
C ASP A 78 1.09 25.05 -5.66
N LEU A 79 0.01 25.81 -5.81
CA LEU A 79 -1.27 25.35 -6.36
C LEU A 79 -1.13 24.77 -7.78
N PRO A 80 -0.33 25.38 -8.70
CA PRO A 80 -0.07 24.79 -10.01
C PRO A 80 0.60 23.42 -9.91
N GLY A 81 1.61 23.27 -9.05
CA GLY A 81 2.26 21.98 -8.79
C GLY A 81 1.28 20.95 -8.25
N ALA A 82 0.46 21.31 -7.27
CA ALA A 82 -0.55 20.40 -6.71
C ALA A 82 -1.54 19.88 -7.76
N ILE A 83 -2.02 20.75 -8.66
CA ILE A 83 -2.96 20.37 -9.73
C ILE A 83 -2.27 19.46 -10.75
N LEU A 84 -1.06 19.81 -11.19
CA LEU A 84 -0.32 19.05 -12.19
C LEU A 84 0.07 17.66 -11.67
N GLY A 85 0.57 17.57 -10.43
CA GLY A 85 0.95 16.32 -9.80
C GLY A 85 -0.26 15.41 -9.57
N THR A 86 -1.31 15.93 -8.93
CA THR A 86 -2.51 15.14 -8.60
C THR A 86 -3.27 14.73 -9.87
N GLY A 87 -3.47 15.69 -10.79
CA GLY A 87 -4.15 15.44 -12.06
C GLY A 87 -3.38 14.46 -12.97
N GLY A 88 -2.06 14.63 -13.07
CA GLY A 88 -1.20 13.72 -13.84
C GLY A 88 -1.23 12.29 -13.30
N MET A 89 -1.24 12.14 -11.97
CA MET A 89 -1.31 10.85 -11.29
C MET A 89 -2.68 10.17 -11.50
N ILE A 90 -3.78 10.91 -11.33
CA ILE A 90 -5.15 10.40 -11.58
C ILE A 90 -5.27 9.94 -13.03
N MET A 91 -4.77 10.73 -13.97
CA MET A 91 -4.82 10.40 -15.39
C MET A 91 -3.97 9.17 -15.71
N LEU A 92 -2.82 8.98 -15.05
CA LEU A 92 -1.98 7.79 -15.22
C LEU A 92 -2.72 6.53 -14.80
N VAL A 93 -3.30 6.55 -13.61
CA VAL A 93 -4.06 5.42 -13.05
C VAL A 93 -5.28 5.15 -13.93
N TYR A 94 -5.98 6.18 -14.37
CA TYR A 94 -7.11 6.04 -15.29
C TYR A 94 -6.72 5.37 -16.60
N ALA A 95 -5.62 5.81 -17.22
CA ALA A 95 -5.10 5.23 -18.45
C ALA A 95 -4.77 3.74 -18.28
N LEU A 96 -4.08 3.38 -17.19
CA LEU A 96 -3.74 1.99 -16.86
C LEU A 96 -4.97 1.10 -16.65
N VAL A 97 -5.98 1.59 -15.94
CA VAL A 97 -7.22 0.83 -15.67
C VAL A 97 -8.07 0.67 -16.94
N LYS A 98 -8.09 1.67 -17.82
CA LYS A 98 -8.88 1.63 -19.07
C LYS A 98 -8.19 0.93 -20.23
N ALA A 99 -6.86 0.89 -20.27
CA ALA A 99 -6.08 0.27 -21.35
C ALA A 99 -6.50 -1.16 -21.71
N PRO A 100 -6.83 -2.07 -20.76
CA PRO A 100 -7.27 -3.43 -21.07
C PRO A 100 -8.62 -3.46 -21.81
N THR A 101 -9.50 -2.50 -21.53
CA THR A 101 -10.84 -2.41 -22.13
C THR A 101 -10.86 -1.66 -23.47
N LEU A 102 -10.05 -0.61 -23.59
CA LEU A 102 -9.97 0.23 -24.79
C LEU A 102 -8.95 -0.33 -25.80
N GLY A 103 -8.03 -1.17 -25.35
CA GLY A 103 -6.86 -1.61 -26.11
C GLY A 103 -5.64 -0.75 -25.79
N TRP A 104 -4.49 -1.40 -25.60
CA TRP A 104 -3.22 -0.75 -25.27
C TRP A 104 -2.73 0.21 -26.36
N THR A 105 -3.04 -0.09 -27.62
CA THR A 105 -2.63 0.71 -28.80
C THR A 105 -3.72 1.64 -29.31
N ALA A 106 -4.89 1.68 -28.65
CA ALA A 106 -5.95 2.57 -29.06
C ALA A 106 -5.54 4.04 -28.90
N HIS A 107 -5.96 4.88 -29.84
CA HIS A 107 -5.59 6.30 -29.87
C HIS A 107 -5.96 7.02 -28.56
N SER A 108 -7.10 6.68 -27.97
CA SER A 108 -7.55 7.19 -26.67
C SER A 108 -6.61 6.81 -25.52
N THR A 109 -6.17 5.55 -25.45
CA THR A 109 -5.24 5.06 -24.42
C THR A 109 -3.90 5.79 -24.52
N VAL A 110 -3.33 5.88 -25.72
CA VAL A 110 -2.07 6.59 -25.95
C VAL A 110 -2.19 8.07 -25.59
N LEU A 111 -3.32 8.70 -25.92
CA LEU A 111 -3.60 10.10 -25.56
C LEU A 111 -3.64 10.28 -24.04
N TYR A 112 -4.28 9.37 -23.29
CA TYR A 112 -4.31 9.45 -21.83
C TYR A 112 -2.93 9.31 -21.19
N PHE A 113 -2.10 8.40 -21.71
CA PHE A 113 -0.69 8.30 -21.28
C PHE A 113 0.11 9.56 -21.62
N ALA A 114 -0.09 10.13 -22.81
CA ALA A 114 0.58 11.37 -23.21
C ALA A 114 0.19 12.56 -22.33
N ILE A 115 -1.11 12.73 -22.02
CA ILE A 115 -1.61 13.78 -21.12
C ILE A 115 -1.01 13.60 -19.72
N SER A 116 -1.00 12.38 -19.20
CA SER A 116 -0.41 12.08 -17.90
C SER A 116 1.09 12.40 -17.87
N ALA A 117 1.84 11.97 -18.89
CA ALA A 117 3.26 12.24 -19.00
C ALA A 117 3.55 13.75 -19.11
N ALA A 118 2.75 14.49 -19.87
CA ALA A 118 2.88 15.94 -19.99
C ALA A 118 2.57 16.65 -18.67
N ALA A 119 1.53 16.23 -17.95
CA ALA A 119 1.17 16.80 -16.65
C ALA A 119 2.24 16.54 -15.59
N LEU A 120 2.78 15.31 -15.52
CA LEU A 120 3.86 14.95 -14.60
C LEU A 120 5.18 15.64 -14.95
N ALA A 121 5.50 15.77 -16.24
CA ALA A 121 6.67 16.56 -16.67
C ALA A 121 6.49 18.04 -16.32
N GLY A 122 5.28 18.59 -16.52
CA GLY A 122 4.92 19.95 -16.10
C GLY A 122 5.07 20.14 -14.59
N PHE A 123 4.65 19.17 -13.79
CA PHE A 123 4.85 19.17 -12.34
C PHE A 123 6.34 19.25 -11.98
N ILE A 124 7.19 18.43 -12.58
CA ILE A 124 8.65 18.44 -12.32
C ILE A 124 9.27 19.78 -12.71
N ILE A 125 8.88 20.34 -13.86
CA ILE A 125 9.38 21.64 -14.32
C ILE A 125 8.93 22.77 -13.38
N ASN A 126 7.68 22.71 -12.90
CA ASN A 126 7.14 23.68 -11.95
C ASN A 126 7.87 23.61 -10.61
N GLU A 127 8.08 22.40 -10.08
CA GLU A 127 8.85 22.13 -8.87
C GLU A 127 10.28 22.68 -8.94
N GLN A 128 10.96 22.51 -10.08
CA GLN A 128 12.31 23.04 -10.28
C GLN A 128 12.37 24.57 -10.32
N ARG A 129 11.25 25.24 -10.61
CA ARG A 129 11.16 26.71 -10.78
C ARG A 129 10.44 27.41 -9.64
N ALA A 130 9.70 26.68 -8.81
CA ALA A 130 8.91 27.22 -7.72
C ALA A 130 9.81 27.78 -6.62
N LYS A 131 9.43 28.95 -6.07
CA LYS A 131 10.14 29.56 -4.92
C LYS A 131 9.91 28.78 -3.62
N HIS A 132 8.76 28.10 -3.52
CA HIS A 132 8.38 27.24 -2.40
C HIS A 132 7.87 25.89 -2.96
N PRO A 133 8.78 24.99 -3.35
CA PRO A 133 8.40 23.68 -3.88
C PRO A 133 7.60 22.87 -2.85
N LEU A 134 6.57 22.16 -3.32
CA LEU A 134 5.85 21.13 -2.57
C LEU A 134 6.74 19.93 -2.25
N VAL A 135 7.61 19.52 -3.18
CA VAL A 135 8.52 18.38 -3.04
C VAL A 135 9.93 18.78 -3.47
N PRO A 136 10.73 19.40 -2.58
CA PRO A 136 12.12 19.72 -2.87
C PRO A 136 12.86 18.46 -3.31
N LEU A 137 13.19 18.38 -4.60
CA LEU A 137 13.75 17.19 -5.23
C LEU A 137 15.06 16.71 -4.58
N GLU A 138 15.71 17.58 -3.81
CA GLU A 138 16.90 17.28 -3.01
C GLU A 138 16.65 16.22 -1.94
N ILE A 139 15.41 16.10 -1.45
CA ILE A 139 15.00 15.06 -0.49
C ILE A 139 15.19 13.65 -1.08
N PHE A 140 15.04 13.48 -2.39
CA PHE A 140 15.33 12.19 -3.04
C PHE A 140 16.84 11.88 -3.16
N LYS A 141 17.73 12.85 -2.92
CA LYS A 141 19.18 12.58 -2.77
C LYS A 141 19.47 11.79 -1.49
N ILE A 142 18.57 11.83 -0.50
CA ILE A 142 18.66 11.01 0.71
C ILE A 142 18.35 9.55 0.35
N ARG A 143 19.42 8.76 0.11
CA ARG A 143 19.30 7.35 -0.34
C ARG A 143 18.35 6.53 0.53
N ASN A 144 18.39 6.67 1.86
CA ASN A 144 17.50 5.91 2.74
C ASN A 144 16.03 6.25 2.51
N LEU A 145 15.71 7.52 2.25
CA LEU A 145 14.34 7.96 2.01
C LEU A 145 13.86 7.56 0.61
N ALA A 146 14.69 7.72 -0.43
CA ALA A 146 14.37 7.24 -1.78
C ALA A 146 14.17 5.72 -1.82
N GLY A 147 15.07 4.96 -1.16
CA GLY A 147 14.97 3.51 -1.03
C GLY A 147 13.72 3.07 -0.27
N ALA A 148 13.38 3.75 0.84
CA ALA A 148 12.16 3.47 1.60
C ALA A 148 10.89 3.76 0.80
N ASN A 149 10.84 4.86 0.05
CA ASN A 149 9.68 5.18 -0.81
C ASN A 149 9.50 4.16 -1.92
N MET A 150 10.58 3.76 -2.61
CA MET A 150 10.52 2.71 -3.63
C MET A 150 10.09 1.37 -3.05
N LEU A 151 10.67 0.97 -1.91
CA LEU A 151 10.28 -0.24 -1.20
C LEU A 151 8.79 -0.23 -0.89
N GLN A 152 8.30 0.88 -0.33
CA GLN A 152 6.92 1.04 0.08
C GLN A 152 5.96 1.00 -1.12
N LEU A 153 6.34 1.62 -2.25
CA LEU A 153 5.58 1.61 -3.49
C LEU A 153 5.33 0.17 -3.98
N PHE A 154 6.36 -0.67 -4.01
CA PHE A 154 6.25 -2.07 -4.44
C PHE A 154 5.48 -2.94 -3.44
N MET A 155 5.68 -2.72 -2.14
CA MET A 155 4.99 -3.49 -1.10
C MET A 155 3.49 -3.20 -1.10
N THR A 156 3.10 -1.94 -1.27
CA THR A 156 1.68 -1.55 -1.33
C THR A 156 1.04 -2.01 -2.63
N ALA A 157 1.76 -2.02 -3.77
CA ALA A 157 1.31 -2.66 -5.00
C ALA A 157 0.93 -4.14 -4.80
N GLY A 158 1.80 -4.91 -4.12
CA GLY A 158 1.53 -6.31 -3.78
C GLY A 158 0.31 -6.48 -2.86
N MET A 159 0.19 -5.63 -1.85
CA MET A 159 -0.93 -5.66 -0.90
C MET A 159 -2.29 -5.46 -1.59
N PHE A 160 -2.44 -4.39 -2.37
CA PHE A 160 -3.70 -4.09 -3.06
C PHE A 160 -4.09 -5.21 -4.04
N SER A 161 -3.10 -5.84 -4.66
CA SER A 161 -3.30 -6.97 -5.57
C SER A 161 -3.84 -8.20 -4.85
N VAL A 162 -3.32 -8.50 -3.66
CA VAL A 162 -3.88 -9.57 -2.81
C VAL A 162 -5.31 -9.26 -2.40
N PHE A 163 -5.59 -8.04 -1.95
CA PHE A 163 -6.96 -7.66 -1.60
C PHE A 163 -7.91 -7.82 -2.80
N PHE A 164 -7.51 -7.38 -3.99
CA PHE A 164 -8.35 -7.47 -5.17
C PHE A 164 -8.53 -8.91 -5.67
N PHE A 165 -7.43 -9.59 -6.03
CA PHE A 165 -7.50 -10.93 -6.62
C PHE A 165 -7.98 -11.99 -5.62
N THR A 166 -7.59 -11.92 -4.35
CA THR A 166 -8.09 -12.87 -3.34
C THR A 166 -9.58 -12.66 -3.08
N THR A 167 -10.08 -11.42 -3.13
CA THR A 167 -11.52 -11.16 -3.01
C THR A 167 -12.29 -11.81 -4.16
N LEU A 168 -11.84 -11.59 -5.40
CA LEU A 168 -12.47 -12.20 -6.58
C LEU A 168 -12.38 -13.73 -6.53
N TYR A 169 -11.23 -14.28 -6.17
CA TYR A 169 -11.06 -15.73 -6.02
C TYR A 169 -11.99 -16.31 -4.94
N LEU A 170 -12.07 -15.68 -3.77
CA LEU A 170 -12.95 -16.14 -2.69
C LEU A 170 -14.43 -16.07 -3.08
N GLN A 171 -14.86 -14.97 -3.70
CA GLN A 171 -16.28 -14.74 -4.01
C GLN A 171 -16.73 -15.43 -5.31
N GLU A 172 -15.97 -15.31 -6.39
CA GLU A 172 -16.36 -15.82 -7.71
C GLU A 172 -15.98 -17.29 -7.93
N VAL A 173 -14.88 -17.78 -7.32
CA VAL A 173 -14.42 -19.17 -7.50
C VAL A 173 -14.87 -20.06 -6.35
N LEU A 174 -14.65 -19.65 -5.10
CA LEU A 174 -15.06 -20.42 -3.92
C LEU A 174 -16.49 -20.18 -3.46
N GLY A 175 -17.20 -19.21 -4.05
CA GLY A 175 -18.58 -18.88 -3.68
C GLY A 175 -18.75 -18.35 -2.26
N TYR A 176 -17.72 -17.70 -1.69
CA TYR A 176 -17.81 -17.12 -0.35
C TYR A 176 -18.70 -15.87 -0.37
N THR A 177 -19.51 -15.70 0.68
CA THR A 177 -20.26 -14.47 0.89
C THR A 177 -19.31 -13.30 1.23
N PRO A 178 -19.70 -12.04 0.97
CA PRO A 178 -18.88 -10.88 1.31
C PRO A 178 -18.47 -10.83 2.79
N VAL A 179 -19.36 -11.22 3.72
CA VAL A 179 -19.04 -11.34 5.15
C VAL A 179 -17.97 -12.39 5.40
N LYS A 180 -18.09 -13.58 4.81
CA LYS A 180 -17.10 -14.66 4.99
C LYS A 180 -15.74 -14.27 4.42
N THR A 181 -15.72 -13.59 3.28
CA THR A 181 -14.50 -13.02 2.69
C THR A 181 -13.88 -11.97 3.61
N GLY A 182 -14.67 -11.05 4.17
CA GLY A 182 -14.21 -10.08 5.16
C GLY A 182 -13.57 -10.74 6.39
N PHE A 183 -14.21 -11.78 6.93
CA PHE A 183 -13.64 -12.58 8.03
C PHE A 183 -12.31 -13.25 7.64
N SER A 184 -12.21 -13.79 6.43
CA SER A 184 -10.96 -14.37 5.92
C SER A 184 -9.82 -13.34 5.86
N PHE A 185 -10.10 -12.08 5.51
CA PHE A 185 -9.10 -11.01 5.44
C PHE A 185 -8.60 -10.53 6.81
N LEU A 186 -9.29 -10.82 7.91
CA LEU A 186 -8.84 -10.49 9.27
C LEU A 186 -7.48 -11.09 9.62
N ILE A 187 -7.10 -12.17 8.95
CA ILE A 187 -5.81 -12.80 9.17
C ILE A 187 -4.63 -11.85 8.89
N ILE A 188 -4.79 -10.95 7.91
CA ILE A 188 -3.74 -9.98 7.55
C ILE A 188 -3.45 -9.02 8.71
N PRO A 189 -4.41 -8.22 9.22
CA PRO A 189 -4.15 -7.31 10.33
C PRO A 189 -3.73 -8.03 11.61
N ILE A 190 -4.23 -9.25 11.88
CA ILE A 190 -3.79 -10.05 13.03
C ILE A 190 -2.29 -10.38 12.92
N ILE A 191 -1.85 -10.93 11.79
CA ILE A 191 -0.44 -11.30 11.60
C ILE A 191 0.45 -10.06 11.56
N ILE A 192 -0.01 -8.95 10.96
CA ILE A 192 0.72 -7.68 11.01
C ILE A 192 0.87 -7.20 12.45
N ALA A 193 -0.18 -7.24 13.27
CA ALA A 193 -0.12 -6.82 14.68
C ALA A 193 0.84 -7.69 15.50
N ILE A 194 0.79 -9.02 15.33
CA ILE A 194 1.72 -9.95 15.97
C ILE A 194 3.16 -9.63 15.55
N THR A 195 3.39 -9.45 14.25
CA THR A 195 4.71 -9.15 13.71
C THR A 195 5.22 -7.80 14.22
N ALA A 196 4.40 -6.76 14.16
CA ALA A 196 4.76 -5.41 14.57
C ALA A 196 5.08 -5.31 16.07
N THR A 197 4.45 -6.14 16.89
CA THR A 197 4.75 -6.22 18.34
C THR A 197 6.11 -6.86 18.62
N ASN A 198 6.51 -7.85 17.82
CA ASN A 198 7.75 -8.61 18.02
C ASN A 198 8.96 -8.00 17.30
N MET A 199 8.73 -7.30 16.18
CA MET A 199 9.79 -6.79 15.30
C MET A 199 10.75 -5.78 15.96
N PRO A 200 10.32 -4.85 16.84
CA PRO A 200 11.23 -3.91 17.49
C PRO A 200 12.37 -4.59 18.26
N ARG A 201 12.09 -5.70 18.96
CA ARG A 201 13.11 -6.48 19.68
C ARG A 201 14.12 -7.12 18.73
N LEU A 202 13.68 -7.52 17.53
CA LEU A 202 14.57 -8.08 16.51
C LEU A 202 15.42 -6.97 15.88
N VAL A 203 14.82 -5.83 15.55
CA VAL A 203 15.53 -4.65 15.04
C VAL A 203 16.62 -4.19 16.01
N GLN A 204 16.38 -4.25 17.32
CA GLN A 204 17.40 -3.93 18.34
C GLN A 204 18.61 -4.87 18.31
N LYS A 205 18.40 -6.15 17.98
CA LYS A 205 19.49 -7.16 18.00
C LYS A 205 20.33 -7.17 16.73
N ILE A 206 19.70 -7.02 15.55
CA ILE A 206 20.36 -7.19 14.25
C ILE A 206 20.35 -5.93 13.37
N GLY A 207 19.74 -4.83 13.83
CA GLY A 207 19.54 -3.61 13.06
C GLY A 207 18.37 -3.68 12.08
N TYR A 208 17.96 -2.53 11.54
CA TYR A 208 16.81 -2.45 10.62
C TYR A 208 17.16 -2.87 9.18
N LYS A 209 18.42 -2.75 8.75
CA LYS A 209 18.82 -3.01 7.35
C LYS A 209 18.67 -4.48 6.94
N PRO A 210 19.11 -5.50 7.72
CA PRO A 210 18.88 -6.89 7.35
C PRO A 210 17.39 -7.21 7.26
N ILE A 211 16.58 -6.64 8.16
CA ILE A 211 15.13 -6.84 8.18
C ILE A 211 14.49 -6.21 6.95
N LEU A 212 14.84 -4.97 6.56
CA LEU A 212 14.35 -4.33 5.33
C LEU A 212 14.76 -5.07 4.06
N SER A 213 15.87 -5.81 4.09
CA SER A 213 16.33 -6.61 2.95
C SER A 213 15.57 -7.92 2.84
N VAL A 214 15.26 -8.58 3.96
CA VAL A 214 14.65 -9.92 3.99
C VAL A 214 13.12 -9.86 4.01
N SER A 215 12.51 -8.88 4.68
CA SER A 215 11.05 -8.76 4.81
C SER A 215 10.29 -8.69 3.47
N PRO A 216 10.78 -8.05 2.40
CA PRO A 216 10.11 -8.08 1.08
C PRO A 216 10.16 -9.46 0.41
N LEU A 217 11.13 -10.31 0.77
CA LEU A 217 11.19 -11.70 0.27
C LEU A 217 10.05 -12.54 0.82
N PHE A 218 9.61 -12.29 2.06
CA PHE A 218 8.42 -12.94 2.62
C PHE A 218 7.14 -12.51 1.89
N VAL A 219 7.04 -11.22 1.52
CA VAL A 219 5.95 -10.72 0.67
C VAL A 219 5.97 -11.39 -0.71
N SER A 220 7.16 -11.44 -1.35
CA SER A 220 7.35 -12.14 -2.62
C SER A 220 6.98 -13.62 -2.53
N GLY A 221 7.41 -14.31 -1.47
CA GLY A 221 7.11 -15.71 -1.24
C GLY A 221 5.62 -15.96 -1.01
N GLY A 222 4.94 -15.07 -0.28
CA GLY A 222 3.50 -15.13 -0.10
C GLY A 222 2.73 -14.95 -1.41
N LEU A 223 3.14 -13.98 -2.23
CA LEU A 223 2.56 -13.75 -3.56
C LEU A 223 2.84 -14.94 -4.51
N PHE A 224 4.06 -15.48 -4.50
CA PHE A 224 4.41 -16.67 -5.28
C PHE A 224 3.62 -17.91 -4.85
N TRP A 225 3.34 -18.06 -3.55
CA TRP A 225 2.46 -19.11 -3.06
C TRP A 225 1.04 -18.93 -3.59
N LEU A 226 0.51 -17.71 -3.54
CA LEU A 226 -0.82 -17.37 -4.05
C LEU A 226 -0.91 -17.54 -5.58
N SER A 227 0.19 -17.45 -6.31
CA SER A 227 0.23 -17.70 -7.75
C SER A 227 0.04 -19.18 -8.13
N HIS A 228 0.03 -20.11 -7.17
CA HIS A 228 -0.14 -21.53 -7.39
C HIS A 228 -1.45 -22.07 -6.81
N ILE A 229 -2.42 -21.19 -6.50
CA ILE A 229 -3.68 -21.63 -5.89
C ILE A 229 -4.51 -22.47 -6.89
N PRO A 230 -4.92 -23.69 -6.55
CA PRO A 230 -5.72 -24.54 -7.42
C PRO A 230 -7.18 -24.06 -7.52
N VAL A 231 -7.83 -24.30 -8.66
CA VAL A 231 -9.25 -23.92 -8.92
C VAL A 231 -10.21 -24.53 -7.89
N ALA A 232 -9.92 -25.72 -7.37
CA ALA A 232 -10.68 -26.40 -6.31
C ALA A 232 -9.95 -26.33 -4.94
N GLY A 233 -9.36 -25.19 -4.62
CA GLY A 233 -8.60 -25.01 -3.38
C GLY A 233 -9.48 -24.81 -2.14
N THR A 234 -8.86 -24.90 -0.97
CA THR A 234 -9.47 -24.52 0.31
C THR A 234 -8.82 -23.24 0.84
N PHE A 235 -9.58 -22.42 1.56
CA PHE A 235 -9.04 -21.19 2.15
C PHE A 235 -7.85 -21.48 3.07
N TRP A 236 -8.01 -22.41 4.02
CA TRP A 236 -6.98 -22.72 5.01
C TRP A 236 -5.76 -23.44 4.43
N GLY A 237 -5.93 -24.28 3.41
CA GLY A 237 -4.83 -25.04 2.81
C GLY A 237 -4.04 -24.24 1.76
N ASN A 238 -4.71 -23.37 0.99
CA ASN A 238 -4.10 -22.78 -0.21
C ASN A 238 -3.93 -21.26 -0.10
N VAL A 239 -4.88 -20.54 0.51
CA VAL A 239 -4.91 -19.07 0.51
C VAL A 239 -4.29 -18.49 1.79
N ALA A 240 -4.70 -19.02 2.95
CA ALA A 240 -4.29 -18.52 4.26
C ALA A 240 -2.76 -18.55 4.46
N PRO A 241 -2.01 -19.61 4.07
CA PRO A 241 -0.56 -19.62 4.23
C PRO A 241 0.14 -18.50 3.45
N GLY A 242 -0.29 -18.24 2.21
CA GLY A 242 0.23 -17.16 1.39
C GLY A 242 -0.08 -15.78 1.99
N MET A 243 -1.31 -15.57 2.48
CA MET A 243 -1.72 -14.34 3.16
C MET A 243 -0.94 -14.11 4.46
N MET A 244 -0.72 -15.15 5.27
CA MET A 244 0.06 -15.06 6.51
C MET A 244 1.51 -14.69 6.20
N LEU A 245 2.13 -15.35 5.22
CA LEU A 245 3.53 -15.12 4.84
C LEU A 245 3.72 -13.68 4.33
N MET A 246 2.79 -13.21 3.49
CA MET A 246 2.76 -11.83 3.03
C MET A 246 2.57 -10.84 4.19
N ALA A 247 1.58 -11.07 5.05
CA ALA A 247 1.28 -10.20 6.18
C ALA A 247 2.46 -10.08 7.15
N PHE A 248 3.20 -11.17 7.36
CA PHE A 248 4.43 -11.17 8.14
C PHE A 248 5.50 -10.25 7.50
N GLY A 249 5.77 -10.40 6.21
CA GLY A 249 6.71 -9.53 5.50
C GLY A 249 6.30 -8.06 5.52
N MET A 250 5.01 -7.75 5.38
CA MET A 250 4.48 -6.39 5.45
C MET A 250 4.64 -5.78 6.85
N GLY A 251 4.26 -6.51 7.91
CA GLY A 251 4.40 -6.01 9.28
C GLY A 251 5.86 -5.75 9.65
N ALA A 252 6.77 -6.63 9.23
CA ALA A 252 8.21 -6.47 9.44
C ALA A 252 8.77 -5.22 8.73
N THR A 253 8.32 -5.00 7.49
CA THR A 253 8.70 -3.84 6.69
C THR A 253 8.18 -2.55 7.28
N PHE A 254 6.90 -2.51 7.67
CA PHE A 254 6.26 -1.33 8.20
C PHE A 254 6.98 -0.78 9.44
N VAL A 255 7.33 -1.66 10.39
CA VAL A 255 8.10 -1.26 11.58
C VAL A 255 9.50 -0.78 11.20
N SER A 256 10.19 -1.51 10.33
CA SER A 256 11.58 -1.21 9.98
C SER A 256 11.72 0.08 9.16
N VAL A 257 10.78 0.36 8.26
CA VAL A 257 10.69 1.62 7.50
C VAL A 257 10.42 2.78 8.45
N THR A 258 9.47 2.61 9.37
CA THR A 258 9.14 3.66 10.36
C THR A 258 10.39 4.03 11.17
N ILE A 259 11.11 3.03 11.68
CA ILE A 259 12.37 3.25 12.45
C ILE A 259 13.44 3.92 11.58
N ALA A 260 13.62 3.48 10.33
CA ALA A 260 14.61 4.05 9.41
C ALA A 260 14.32 5.51 9.05
N VAL A 261 13.04 5.88 8.90
CA VAL A 261 12.62 7.27 8.63
C VAL A 261 12.78 8.13 9.87
N THR A 262 12.43 7.62 11.06
CA THR A 262 12.56 8.40 12.30
C THR A 262 14.00 8.63 12.77
N SER A 263 14.96 7.82 12.33
CA SER A 263 16.36 7.91 12.77
C SER A 263 17.26 8.80 11.90
N GLY A 264 16.78 9.27 10.75
CA GLY A 264 17.62 9.95 9.75
C GLY A 264 17.07 11.24 9.13
N VAL A 265 15.93 11.76 9.60
CA VAL A 265 15.28 12.95 9.03
C VAL A 265 15.28 14.11 10.04
N PRO A 266 15.80 15.30 9.68
CA PRO A 266 15.69 16.51 10.50
C PRO A 266 14.23 16.81 10.86
N HIS A 267 13.94 17.22 12.10
CA HIS A 267 12.56 17.42 12.59
C HIS A 267 11.70 18.37 11.72
N HIS A 268 12.33 19.32 11.01
CA HIS A 268 11.64 20.26 10.11
C HIS A 268 11.19 19.63 8.77
N GLU A 269 11.74 18.49 8.35
CA GLU A 269 11.35 17.79 7.10
C GLU A 269 10.47 16.55 7.33
N SER A 270 10.22 16.17 8.58
CA SER A 270 9.48 14.95 8.95
C SER A 270 8.05 14.92 8.40
N GLY A 271 7.36 16.08 8.36
CA GLY A 271 6.01 16.20 7.79
C GLY A 271 5.98 15.94 6.28
N LEU A 272 6.94 16.50 5.56
CA LEU A 272 7.11 16.34 4.12
C LEU A 272 7.52 14.91 3.76
N ALA A 273 8.48 14.33 4.49
CA ALA A 273 8.89 12.94 4.33
C ALA A 273 7.70 11.95 4.54
N SER A 274 6.87 12.20 5.56
CA SER A 274 5.67 11.40 5.81
C SER A 274 4.61 11.55 4.71
N GLY A 275 4.43 12.77 4.18
CA GLY A 275 3.54 13.05 3.06
C GLY A 275 3.96 12.34 1.77
N ILE A 276 5.25 12.35 1.44
CA ILE A 276 5.82 11.64 0.27
C ILE A 276 5.63 10.13 0.44
N LEU A 277 5.85 9.60 1.65
CA LEU A 277 5.67 8.18 1.95
C LEU A 277 4.21 7.73 1.84
N ASN A 278 3.25 8.55 2.29
CA ASN A 278 1.83 8.24 2.12
C ASN A 278 1.40 8.32 0.65
N THR A 279 1.86 9.34 -0.06
CA THR A 279 1.60 9.49 -1.50
C THR A 279 2.16 8.30 -2.27
N SER A 280 3.41 7.90 -1.99
CA SER A 280 4.06 6.75 -2.62
C SER A 280 3.32 5.43 -2.35
N GLN A 281 2.73 5.27 -1.16
CA GLN A 281 1.85 4.13 -0.84
C GLN A 281 0.62 4.11 -1.73
N GLN A 282 -0.13 5.22 -1.77
CA GLN A 282 -1.38 5.29 -2.52
C GLN A 282 -1.15 5.14 -4.03
N VAL A 283 -0.13 5.83 -4.53
CA VAL A 283 0.31 5.78 -5.92
C VAL A 283 0.78 4.37 -6.29
N GLY A 284 1.61 3.76 -5.45
CA GLY A 284 2.09 2.40 -5.64
C GLY A 284 0.99 1.35 -5.64
N GLY A 285 0.07 1.44 -4.68
CA GLY A 285 -1.11 0.59 -4.61
C GLY A 285 -1.98 0.70 -5.86
N ALA A 286 -2.30 1.93 -6.28
CA ALA A 286 -3.16 2.18 -7.44
C ALA A 286 -2.51 1.73 -8.76
N MET A 287 -1.25 2.12 -9.01
CA MET A 287 -0.52 1.71 -10.23
C MET A 287 -0.29 0.21 -10.26
N GLY A 288 0.16 -0.37 -9.14
CA GLY A 288 0.40 -1.80 -9.02
C GLY A 288 -0.84 -2.62 -9.31
N LEU A 289 -1.96 -2.24 -8.70
CA LEU A 289 -3.24 -2.89 -8.95
C LEU A 289 -3.69 -2.72 -10.40
N ALA A 290 -3.55 -1.53 -10.99
CA ALA A 290 -3.97 -1.28 -12.37
C ALA A 290 -3.17 -2.11 -13.38
N VAL A 291 -1.85 -2.17 -13.22
CA VAL A 291 -0.96 -3.00 -14.05
C VAL A 291 -1.34 -4.47 -13.90
N LEU A 292 -1.47 -4.97 -12.68
CA LEU A 292 -1.75 -6.37 -12.41
C LEU A 292 -3.16 -6.77 -12.87
N SER A 293 -4.16 -5.93 -12.63
CA SER A 293 -5.53 -6.13 -13.14
C SER A 293 -5.57 -6.15 -14.67
N GLY A 294 -4.82 -5.26 -15.33
CA GLY A 294 -4.72 -5.26 -16.78
C GLY A 294 -4.06 -6.51 -17.34
N ILE A 295 -2.99 -6.98 -16.70
CA ILE A 295 -2.34 -8.24 -17.04
C ILE A 295 -3.31 -9.41 -16.84
N ALA A 296 -3.95 -9.52 -15.67
CA ALA A 296 -4.90 -10.58 -15.37
C ALA A 296 -6.04 -10.63 -16.41
N THR A 297 -6.60 -9.46 -16.76
CA THR A 297 -7.64 -9.33 -17.79
C THR A 297 -7.13 -9.77 -19.17
N SER A 298 -5.93 -9.35 -19.54
CA SER A 298 -5.32 -9.73 -20.82
C SER A 298 -4.99 -11.22 -20.91
N ALA A 299 -4.52 -11.82 -19.81
CA ALA A 299 -4.21 -13.25 -19.69
C ALA A 299 -5.49 -14.08 -19.79
N SER A 300 -6.54 -13.70 -19.06
CA SER A 300 -7.88 -14.32 -19.17
C SER A 300 -8.41 -14.26 -20.61
N ALA A 301 -8.29 -13.12 -21.29
CA ALA A 301 -8.73 -12.96 -22.68
C ALA A 301 -7.94 -13.86 -23.66
N ARG A 302 -6.61 -13.95 -23.50
CA ARG A 302 -5.76 -14.84 -24.31
C ARG A 302 -6.09 -16.31 -24.07
N TYR A 303 -6.38 -16.70 -22.84
CA TYR A 303 -6.76 -18.06 -22.50
C TYR A 303 -8.12 -18.45 -23.09
N ILE A 304 -9.12 -17.57 -23.00
CA ILE A 304 -10.45 -17.76 -23.61
C ILE A 304 -10.33 -17.89 -25.14
N THR A 305 -9.48 -17.09 -25.77
CA THR A 305 -9.22 -17.15 -27.23
C THR A 305 -8.58 -18.48 -27.63
N ASN A 306 -7.58 -18.95 -26.86
CA ASN A 306 -6.95 -20.24 -27.09
C ASN A 306 -7.90 -21.42 -26.88
N LEU A 307 -8.80 -21.37 -25.89
CA LEU A 307 -9.76 -22.46 -25.65
C LEU A 307 -10.90 -22.50 -26.68
N HIS A 308 -11.34 -21.36 -27.20
CA HIS A 308 -12.30 -21.33 -28.32
C HIS A 308 -11.74 -22.01 -29.58
N LEU A 309 -10.42 -21.99 -29.78
CA LEU A 309 -9.75 -22.71 -30.87
C LEU A 309 -9.71 -24.24 -30.66
N HIS A 310 -9.93 -24.74 -29.44
CA HIS A 310 -9.77 -26.16 -29.07
C HIS A 310 -11.08 -26.84 -28.60
N GLY A 311 -12.23 -26.18 -28.65
CA GLY A 311 -13.56 -26.81 -28.52
C GLY A 311 -13.97 -27.32 -27.11
N ALA A 312 -13.41 -26.77 -26.03
CA ALA A 312 -13.72 -27.20 -24.66
C ALA A 312 -15.08 -26.65 -24.13
N PRO A 313 -15.82 -27.40 -23.28
CA PRO A 313 -17.15 -27.01 -22.78
C PRO A 313 -17.13 -25.76 -21.87
N ALA A 314 -17.95 -24.76 -22.20
CA ALA A 314 -17.87 -23.36 -21.75
C ALA A 314 -17.98 -23.07 -20.24
N HIS A 315 -18.58 -23.96 -19.43
CA HIS A 315 -18.88 -23.65 -18.01
C HIS A 315 -17.67 -23.73 -17.07
N ASN A 316 -16.66 -24.56 -17.37
CA ASN A 316 -15.41 -24.66 -16.56
C ASN A 316 -14.29 -23.73 -17.06
N VAL A 317 -14.51 -23.03 -18.18
CA VAL A 317 -13.48 -22.28 -18.91
C VAL A 317 -13.29 -20.88 -18.34
N ILE A 318 -14.37 -20.23 -17.92
CA ILE A 318 -14.32 -18.86 -17.40
C ILE A 318 -13.60 -18.85 -16.04
N ALA A 319 -13.96 -19.76 -15.14
CA ALA A 319 -13.30 -19.88 -13.84
C ALA A 319 -11.80 -20.22 -13.98
N ALA A 320 -11.45 -21.15 -14.87
CA ALA A 320 -10.06 -21.50 -15.14
C ALA A 320 -9.26 -20.34 -15.77
N ALA A 321 -9.86 -19.60 -16.71
CA ALA A 321 -9.24 -18.41 -17.32
C ALA A 321 -8.99 -17.31 -16.28
N THR A 322 -9.97 -17.04 -15.41
CA THR A 322 -9.88 -16.05 -14.34
C THR A 322 -8.81 -16.42 -13.31
N VAL A 323 -8.73 -17.70 -12.91
CA VAL A 323 -7.69 -18.19 -12.00
C VAL A 323 -6.30 -18.09 -12.65
N GLN A 324 -6.16 -18.39 -13.94
CA GLN A 324 -4.90 -18.21 -14.67
C GLN A 324 -4.47 -16.73 -14.69
N GLY A 325 -5.41 -15.80 -14.90
CA GLY A 325 -5.15 -14.37 -14.81
C GLY A 325 -4.67 -13.94 -13.42
N PHE A 326 -5.20 -14.55 -12.35
CA PHE A 326 -4.73 -14.33 -10.99
C PHE A 326 -3.34 -14.93 -10.75
N HIS A 327 -3.03 -16.09 -11.32
CA HIS A 327 -1.69 -16.68 -11.24
C HIS A 327 -0.64 -15.77 -11.85
N ASP A 328 -0.89 -15.29 -13.07
CA ASP A 328 0.03 -14.38 -13.77
C ASP A 328 0.18 -13.04 -13.03
N GLY A 329 -0.93 -12.52 -12.50
CA GLY A 329 -0.93 -11.33 -11.65
C GLY A 329 -0.07 -11.51 -10.39
N TYR A 330 -0.25 -12.62 -9.66
CA TYR A 330 0.53 -12.89 -8.45
C TYR A 330 2.00 -13.20 -8.74
N LEU A 331 2.32 -13.86 -9.85
CA LEU A 331 3.68 -14.09 -10.29
C LEU A 331 4.42 -12.78 -10.54
N ILE A 332 3.81 -11.84 -11.26
CA ILE A 332 4.42 -10.53 -11.53
C ILE A 332 4.50 -9.71 -10.25
N ALA A 333 3.46 -9.74 -9.41
CA ALA A 333 3.50 -9.09 -8.10
C ALA A 333 4.65 -9.62 -7.22
N SER A 334 4.98 -10.92 -7.32
CA SER A 334 6.10 -11.50 -6.57
C SER A 334 7.44 -10.86 -6.97
N THR A 335 7.63 -10.54 -8.26
CA THR A 335 8.85 -9.86 -8.73
C THR A 335 9.02 -8.46 -8.13
N PHE A 336 7.92 -7.79 -7.76
CA PHE A 336 7.97 -6.51 -7.06
C PHE A 336 8.60 -6.65 -5.66
N GLY A 337 8.31 -7.74 -4.95
CA GLY A 337 8.94 -8.04 -3.67
C GLY A 337 10.45 -8.31 -3.80
N LEU A 338 10.87 -9.00 -4.88
CA LEU A 338 12.30 -9.21 -5.18
C LEU A 338 13.00 -7.88 -5.52
N ALA A 339 12.39 -7.05 -6.37
CA ALA A 339 12.92 -5.72 -6.70
C ALA A 339 13.03 -4.83 -5.46
N ALA A 340 12.02 -4.86 -4.59
CA ALA A 340 12.00 -4.13 -3.33
C ALA A 340 13.14 -4.59 -2.40
N SER A 341 13.37 -5.90 -2.27
CA SER A 341 14.50 -6.47 -1.53
C SER A 341 15.85 -6.01 -2.10
N LEU A 342 16.01 -6.04 -3.43
CA LEU A 342 17.23 -5.60 -4.09
C LEU A 342 17.51 -4.11 -3.86
N ILE A 343 16.47 -3.27 -3.94
CA ILE A 343 16.56 -1.84 -3.63
C ILE A 343 16.96 -1.61 -2.17
N ALA A 344 16.39 -2.37 -1.24
CA ALA A 344 16.76 -2.28 0.17
C ALA A 344 18.25 -2.62 0.39
N ILE A 345 18.78 -3.63 -0.31
CA ILE A 345 20.20 -4.02 -0.21
C ILE A 345 21.13 -2.94 -0.79
N LEU A 346 20.80 -2.43 -1.98
CA LEU A 346 21.67 -1.54 -2.76
C LEU A 346 21.59 -0.05 -2.36
N VAL A 347 20.42 0.39 -1.91
CA VAL A 347 20.15 1.82 -1.69
C VAL A 347 20.22 2.18 -0.21
N ILE A 348 19.70 1.33 0.69
CA ILE A 348 19.64 1.64 2.13
C ILE A 348 21.02 1.44 2.77
N ARG A 349 21.57 2.52 3.33
CA ARG A 349 22.83 2.50 4.08
C ARG A 349 22.57 2.11 5.52
N ASN A 350 23.47 1.29 6.07
CA ASN A 350 23.42 0.87 7.46
C ASN A 350 23.81 2.09 8.31
N GLN A 351 22.87 2.71 9.01
CA GLN A 351 23.20 3.59 10.11
C GLN A 351 22.96 2.81 11.40
N PRO A 352 23.94 2.72 12.32
CA PRO A 352 23.67 2.17 13.64
C PRO A 352 22.54 3.00 14.26
N ALA A 353 21.52 2.32 14.79
CA ALA A 353 20.45 3.00 15.51
C ALA A 353 21.09 3.72 16.71
N VAL A 354 21.21 5.04 16.63
CA VAL A 354 21.58 5.85 17.80
C VAL A 354 20.33 5.87 18.67
N VAL A 355 20.24 4.91 19.58
CA VAL A 355 19.23 4.91 20.64
C VAL A 355 19.83 5.69 21.79
N ASP A 356 19.20 6.81 22.15
CA ASP A 356 19.56 7.60 23.32
C ASP A 356 19.39 6.73 24.59
N PRO A 357 20.47 6.48 25.36
CA PRO A 357 20.41 5.73 26.62
C PRO A 357 19.41 6.32 27.64
N ALA A 358 19.07 7.60 27.53
CA ALA A 358 18.13 8.27 28.43
C ALA A 358 16.68 7.73 28.32
N ALA A 359 16.30 7.17 27.17
CA ALA A 359 14.97 6.58 26.98
C ALA A 359 14.77 5.24 27.74
N MET A 360 15.85 4.65 28.26
CA MET A 360 15.81 3.36 28.99
C MET A 360 15.81 3.49 30.52
N ALA A 361 16.04 4.68 31.08
CA ALA A 361 16.07 4.87 32.53
C ALA A 361 14.66 5.06 33.17
N GLY A 362 13.59 5.04 32.37
CA GLY A 362 12.22 5.28 32.82
C GLY A 362 11.21 4.16 32.55
N ALA A 363 11.68 2.93 32.31
CA ALA A 363 10.82 1.75 32.13
C ALA A 363 10.69 0.95 33.43
#